data_AF-A0A7S2VFU0-F1
#
_entry.id   AF-A0A7S2VFU0-F1
#
_cell.length_a   1.000
_cell.length_b   1.000
_cell.length_c   1.000
_cell.angle_alpha   90.00
_cell.angle_beta   90.00
_cell.angle_gamma   90.00
#
_symmetry.space_group_name_H-M   'P 1'
#
loop_
_entity.id
_entity.type
_entity.pdbx_description
1 polymer ?
#
loop_
_entity_poly.entity_id
_entity_poly.type
_entity_poly.pdbx_seq_one_letter_code
_entity_poly.pdbx_strand_id
1 'polypeptide(L)'
;MLFFHNYKRPGFILDINEDIRRINDLAVKSHCTGQIILGGGLVKHHTCNANLMRNGADYSVYINTGQEFDGSDSGASPDEAISWGKIRITAKPVKVSCDASIAFPLIVSQTFAQNVDKWKESTRDCVCWAQDLDKDDN
;
A
#
# COMPACT_ATOMS: atom_id res chain seq x y z
N MET A 1 -6.79 -10.09 22.85
CA MET A 1 -5.38 -9.64 22.80
C MET A 1 -4.45 -10.83 22.99
N LEU A 2 -3.45 -10.97 22.12
CA LEU A 2 -2.52 -12.12 22.10
C LEU A 2 -1.82 -12.32 23.46
N PHE A 3 -1.47 -11.22 24.14
CA PHE A 3 -0.86 -11.26 25.47
C PHE A 3 -1.65 -12.09 26.49
N PHE A 4 -2.92 -11.76 26.72
CA PHE A 4 -3.77 -12.50 27.67
C PHE A 4 -4.17 -13.89 27.15
N HIS A 5 -4.25 -14.06 25.83
CA HIS A 5 -4.56 -15.34 25.22
C HIS A 5 -3.48 -16.38 25.53
N ASN A 6 -2.20 -15.99 25.44
CA ASN A 6 -1.07 -16.89 25.65
C ASN A 6 -1.02 -17.48 27.08
N TYR A 7 -1.50 -16.74 28.09
CA TYR A 7 -1.61 -17.26 29.47
C TYR A 7 -2.66 -18.37 29.62
N LYS A 8 -3.77 -18.30 28.86
CA LYS A 8 -4.86 -19.28 28.93
C LYS A 8 -4.68 -20.44 27.95
N ARG A 9 -4.05 -20.17 26.81
CA ARG A 9 -3.83 -21.08 25.69
C ARG A 9 -2.47 -20.77 25.07
N PRO A 10 -1.38 -21.35 25.61
CA PRO A 10 -0.05 -21.14 25.06
C PRO A 10 0.08 -21.81 23.68
N GLY A 11 0.97 -21.29 22.84
CA GLY A 11 1.34 -21.92 21.56
C GLY A 11 1.04 -21.11 20.30
N PHE A 12 0.46 -19.91 20.42
CA PHE A 12 0.32 -19.00 19.28
C PHE A 12 1.69 -18.41 18.90
N ILE A 13 2.11 -18.60 17.65
CA ILE A 13 3.36 -18.07 17.09
C ILE A 13 2.99 -17.20 15.88
N LEU A 14 3.54 -15.98 15.84
CA LEU A 14 3.41 -15.05 14.72
C LEU A 14 4.73 -15.03 13.95
N ASP A 15 4.76 -15.65 12.77
CA ASP A 15 5.90 -15.56 11.87
C ASP A 15 5.73 -14.38 10.89
N ILE A 16 6.66 -13.43 10.95
CA ILE A 16 6.68 -12.27 10.06
C ILE A 16 7.47 -12.54 8.78
N ASN A 17 8.31 -13.59 8.75
CA ASN A 17 9.18 -13.87 7.62
C ASN A 17 8.38 -14.36 6.41
N GLU A 18 7.37 -15.20 6.63
CA GLU A 18 6.50 -15.66 5.56
C GLU A 18 5.76 -14.50 4.88
N ASP A 19 5.26 -13.52 5.64
CA ASP A 19 4.60 -12.33 5.09
C ASP A 19 5.57 -11.45 4.29
N ILE A 20 6.79 -11.25 4.78
CA ILE A 20 7.84 -10.51 4.05
C ILE A 20 8.16 -11.19 2.71
N ARG A 21 8.23 -12.53 2.68
CA ARG A 21 8.44 -13.27 1.43
C ARG A 21 7.27 -13.07 0.47
N ARG A 22 6.04 -13.21 0.96
CA ARG A 22 4.82 -13.08 0.15
C ARG A 22 4.70 -11.69 -0.49
N ILE A 23 4.91 -10.61 0.26
CA ILE A 23 4.81 -9.24 -0.29
C ILE A 23 5.92 -8.94 -1.29
N ASN A 24 7.15 -9.39 -1.04
CA ASN A 24 8.27 -9.20 -1.96
C ASN A 24 8.06 -10.01 -3.25
N ASP A 25 7.65 -11.28 -3.14
CA ASP A 25 7.35 -12.13 -4.29
C ASP A 25 6.20 -11.55 -5.12
N LEU A 26 5.17 -10.98 -4.48
CA LEU A 26 4.08 -10.30 -5.16
C LEU A 26 4.59 -9.13 -5.99
N ALA A 27 5.46 -8.29 -5.42
CA ALA A 27 6.04 -7.17 -6.15
C ALA A 27 6.93 -7.62 -7.32
N VAL A 28 7.81 -8.61 -7.10
CA VAL A 28 8.73 -9.15 -8.13
C VAL A 28 7.98 -9.77 -9.30
N LYS A 29 6.90 -10.51 -9.05
CA LYS A 29 6.10 -11.18 -10.09
C LYS A 29 5.16 -10.23 -10.83
N SER A 30 4.98 -9.01 -10.34
CA SER A 30 4.05 -8.03 -10.93
C SER A 30 4.64 -7.36 -12.18
N HIS A 31 3.91 -7.43 -13.29
CA HIS A 31 4.28 -6.75 -14.54
C HIS A 31 4.40 -5.24 -14.37
N CYS A 32 3.48 -4.63 -13.61
CA CYS A 32 3.47 -3.22 -13.28
C CYS A 32 2.97 -3.04 -11.85
N THR A 33 3.55 -2.08 -11.11
CA THR A 33 3.10 -1.77 -9.75
C THR A 33 2.82 -0.28 -9.57
N GLY A 34 1.73 0.00 -8.85
CA GLY A 34 1.38 1.34 -8.38
C GLY A 34 1.19 1.33 -6.88
N GLN A 35 1.68 2.37 -6.20
CA GLN A 35 1.50 2.53 -4.76
C GLN A 35 0.79 3.85 -4.44
N ILE A 36 -0.23 3.76 -3.58
CA ILE A 36 -0.92 4.90 -2.98
C ILE A 36 -0.73 4.76 -1.47
N ILE A 37 0.08 5.64 -0.88
CA ILE A 37 0.48 5.54 0.53
C ILE A 37 -0.15 6.69 1.31
N LEU A 38 -0.95 6.32 2.31
CA LEU A 38 -1.60 7.26 3.23
C LEU A 38 -0.79 7.29 4.53
N GLY A 39 -0.19 8.44 4.83
CA GLY A 39 0.70 8.62 5.98
C GLY A 39 2.16 8.24 5.70
N GLY A 40 2.83 7.73 6.73
CA GLY A 40 4.26 7.41 6.73
C GLY A 40 4.60 6.18 7.57
N GLY A 41 5.82 6.10 8.09
CA GLY A 41 6.26 5.02 8.98
C GLY A 41 6.38 3.66 8.30
N LEU A 42 6.08 2.59 9.05
CA LEU A 42 6.27 1.21 8.61
C LEU A 42 5.52 0.90 7.30
N VAL A 43 4.28 1.37 7.16
CA VAL A 43 3.46 1.09 5.97
C VAL A 43 4.07 1.69 4.70
N LYS A 44 4.67 2.89 4.79
CA LYS A 44 5.39 3.51 3.68
C LYS A 44 6.63 2.70 3.35
N HIS A 45 7.50 2.50 4.33
CA HIS A 45 8.78 1.84 4.10
C HIS A 45 8.60 0.41 3.60
N HIS A 46 7.68 -0.36 4.18
CA HIS A 46 7.47 -1.76 3.83
C HIS A 46 6.95 -1.92 2.40
N THR A 47 6.00 -1.08 1.97
CA THR A 47 5.48 -1.07 0.59
C THR A 47 6.55 -0.67 -0.43
N CYS A 48 7.32 0.38 -0.13
CA CYS A 48 8.41 0.82 -0.99
C CYS A 48 9.54 -0.21 -1.07
N ASN A 49 9.85 -0.89 0.04
CA ASN A 49 10.91 -1.91 0.10
C ASN A 49 10.53 -3.18 -0.66
N ALA A 50 9.25 -3.55 -0.71
CA ALA A 50 8.81 -4.64 -1.59
C ALA A 50 9.04 -4.28 -3.07
N ASN A 51 8.77 -3.03 -3.44
CA ASN A 51 8.99 -2.54 -4.81
C ASN A 51 10.47 -2.33 -5.15
N LEU A 52 11.36 -2.19 -4.16
CA LEU A 52 12.81 -2.22 -4.39
C LEU A 52 13.25 -3.53 -5.08
N MET A 53 12.64 -4.66 -4.71
CA MET A 53 12.99 -5.97 -5.26
C MET A 53 12.71 -6.12 -6.76
N ARG A 54 11.88 -5.22 -7.34
CA ARG A 54 11.58 -5.16 -8.77
C ARG A 54 12.21 -3.95 -9.48
N ASN A 55 13.20 -3.30 -8.88
CA ASN A 55 13.82 -2.05 -9.35
C ASN A 55 12.87 -0.86 -9.42
N GLY A 56 11.94 -0.80 -8.47
CA GLY A 56 11.12 0.37 -8.18
C GLY A 56 9.68 0.28 -8.68
N ALA A 57 8.78 1.03 -8.04
CA ALA A 57 7.39 1.15 -8.46
C ALA A 57 7.25 2.04 -9.71
N ASP A 58 6.29 1.71 -10.58
CA ASP A 58 6.02 2.48 -11.82
C ASP A 58 5.19 3.74 -11.55
N TYR A 59 4.29 3.67 -10.55
CA TYR A 59 3.44 4.79 -10.12
C TYR A 59 3.50 4.95 -8.61
N SER A 60 3.55 6.19 -8.12
CA SER A 60 3.63 6.46 -6.68
C SER A 60 2.90 7.75 -6.30
N VAL A 61 1.95 7.64 -5.38
CA VAL A 61 1.26 8.78 -4.77
C VAL A 61 1.39 8.69 -3.26
N TYR A 62 1.95 9.72 -2.65
CA TYR A 62 2.04 9.87 -1.19
C TYR A 62 1.05 10.93 -0.73
N ILE A 63 0.31 10.64 0.33
CA ILE A 63 -0.57 11.59 1.00
C ILE A 63 -0.19 11.58 2.47
N ASN A 64 0.57 12.58 2.91
CA ASN A 64 1.02 12.64 4.29
C ASN A 64 1.26 14.07 4.75
N THR A 65 1.43 14.22 6.06
CA THR A 65 1.73 15.50 6.72
C THR A 65 3.21 15.65 7.06
N GLY A 66 4.04 14.65 6.71
CA GLY A 66 5.45 14.58 7.06
C GLY A 66 6.30 15.57 6.27
N GLN A 67 7.26 16.18 6.94
CA GLN A 67 8.16 17.19 6.38
C GLN A 67 9.58 16.65 6.31
N GLU A 68 10.37 17.12 5.35
CA GLU A 68 11.70 16.54 5.05
C GLU A 68 12.79 16.99 6.02
N PHE A 69 12.58 18.07 6.78
CA PHE A 69 13.61 18.67 7.62
C PHE A 69 14.11 17.77 8.75
N ASP A 70 13.31 16.78 9.17
CA ASP A 70 13.65 15.87 10.26
C ASP A 70 14.43 14.62 9.79
N GLY A 71 14.64 14.47 8.47
CA GLY A 71 15.34 13.33 7.88
C GLY A 71 14.62 11.99 8.08
N SER A 72 13.32 12.00 8.40
CA SER A 72 12.55 10.77 8.59
C SER A 72 12.11 10.15 7.27
N ASP A 73 12.08 8.82 7.20
CA ASP A 73 11.46 8.12 6.06
C ASP A 73 9.99 8.51 5.90
N SER A 74 9.27 8.82 6.99
CA SER A 74 7.89 9.30 6.94
C SER A 74 7.75 10.61 6.14
N GLY A 75 8.63 11.58 6.40
CA GLY A 75 8.64 12.89 5.76
C GLY A 75 9.35 12.94 4.41
N ALA A 76 10.18 11.94 4.09
CA ALA A 76 11.00 11.88 2.89
C ALA A 76 10.24 12.15 1.58
N SER A 77 10.90 12.90 0.69
CA SER A 77 10.41 13.19 -0.66
C SER A 77 10.32 11.91 -1.50
N PRO A 78 9.48 11.87 -2.55
CA PRO A 78 9.52 10.76 -3.49
C PRO A 78 10.87 10.63 -4.23
N ASP A 79 11.60 11.73 -4.40
CA ASP A 79 12.91 11.73 -5.06
C ASP A 79 13.96 10.98 -4.23
N GLU A 80 13.85 11.01 -2.90
CA GLU A 80 14.67 10.16 -2.03
C GLU A 80 14.40 8.67 -2.34
N ALA A 81 13.13 8.27 -2.48
CA ALA A 81 12.78 6.90 -2.83
C ALA A 81 13.27 6.49 -4.23
N ILE A 82 13.40 7.44 -5.17
CA ILE A 82 14.05 7.19 -6.47
C ILE A 82 15.54 6.89 -6.28
N SER A 83 16.24 7.62 -5.40
CA SER A 83 17.69 7.43 -5.17
C SER A 83 18.04 6.01 -4.68
N TRP A 84 17.11 5.39 -3.94
CA TRP A 84 17.24 4.01 -3.46
C TRP A 84 16.81 2.95 -4.47
N GLY A 85 16.17 3.32 -5.58
CA GLY A 85 15.53 2.37 -6.49
C GLY A 85 14.20 1.79 -5.98
N LYS A 86 13.61 2.39 -4.93
CA LYS A 86 12.26 2.04 -4.43
C LYS A 86 11.16 2.56 -5.36
N ILE A 87 11.42 3.68 -6.04
CA ILE A 87 10.62 4.20 -7.15
C ILE A 87 11.49 4.19 -8.41
N ARG A 88 10.88 3.86 -9.54
CA ARG A 88 11.57 3.82 -10.83
C ARG A 88 11.94 5.23 -11.30
N ILE A 89 13.12 5.40 -11.91
CA ILE A 89 13.60 6.72 -12.39
C ILE A 89 12.66 7.35 -13.42
N THR A 90 11.97 6.53 -14.21
CA THR A 90 11.00 6.98 -15.23
C THR A 90 9.60 7.25 -14.68
N ALA A 91 9.37 7.00 -13.39
CA ALA A 91 8.08 7.25 -12.75
C ALA A 91 7.83 8.76 -12.62
N LYS A 92 6.55 9.11 -12.45
CA LYS A 92 6.11 10.48 -12.14
C LYS A 92 5.47 10.50 -10.75
N PRO A 93 6.26 10.42 -9.67
CA PRO A 93 5.71 10.35 -8.33
C PRO A 93 5.14 11.69 -7.88
N VAL A 94 4.11 11.65 -7.02
CA VAL A 94 3.46 12.84 -6.46
C VAL A 94 3.36 12.71 -4.95
N LYS A 95 3.73 13.76 -4.21
CA LYS A 95 3.49 13.89 -2.76
C LYS A 95 2.49 15.02 -2.53
N VAL A 96 1.39 14.70 -1.85
CA VAL A 96 0.37 15.65 -1.40
C VAL A 96 0.58 15.89 0.09
N SER A 97 1.07 17.08 0.43
CA SER A 97 1.26 17.52 1.80
C SER A 97 -0.07 17.95 2.42
N CYS A 98 -0.90 16.98 2.79
CA CYS A 98 -2.25 17.19 3.32
C CYS A 98 -2.65 16.01 4.24
N ASP A 99 -3.62 16.25 5.12
CA ASP A 99 -4.25 15.19 5.89
C ASP A 99 -5.01 14.23 4.94
N ALA A 100 -4.80 12.93 5.12
CA ALA A 100 -5.44 11.90 4.31
C ALA A 100 -6.98 11.95 4.40
N SER A 101 -7.54 12.35 5.55
CA SER A 101 -8.99 12.49 5.72
C SER A 101 -9.61 13.55 4.80
N ILE A 102 -8.83 14.52 4.33
CA ILE A 102 -9.27 15.57 3.41
C ILE A 102 -8.98 15.14 1.96
N ALA A 103 -7.72 14.78 1.67
CA ALA A 103 -7.27 14.56 0.30
C ALA A 103 -7.79 13.22 -0.28
N PHE A 104 -7.84 12.15 0.53
CA PHE A 104 -8.14 10.82 0.02
C PHE A 104 -9.58 10.68 -0.48
N PRO A 105 -10.63 11.16 0.21
CA PRO A 105 -11.99 11.12 -0.31
C PRO A 105 -12.14 11.86 -1.65
N LEU A 106 -11.46 13.00 -1.81
CA LEU A 106 -11.48 13.77 -3.06
C LEU A 106 -10.81 13.00 -4.20
N ILE A 107 -9.63 12.41 -3.96
CA ILE A 107 -8.93 11.58 -4.95
C ILE A 107 -9.81 10.40 -5.38
N VAL A 108 -10.39 9.68 -4.42
CA VAL A 108 -11.30 8.56 -4.71
C VAL A 108 -12.50 9.04 -5.53
N SER A 109 -13.12 10.17 -5.17
CA SER A 109 -14.27 10.74 -5.88
C SER A 109 -13.99 11.05 -7.36
N GLN A 110 -12.76 11.47 -7.68
CA GLN A 110 -12.35 11.87 -9.03
C GLN A 110 -11.63 10.76 -9.82
N THR A 111 -11.41 9.58 -9.22
CA THR A 111 -10.68 8.49 -9.87
C THR A 111 -11.48 7.18 -9.81
N PHE A 112 -11.38 6.45 -8.70
CA PHE A 112 -11.99 5.14 -8.53
C PHE A 112 -13.53 5.20 -8.56
N ALA A 113 -14.12 6.22 -7.91
CA ALA A 113 -15.57 6.35 -7.78
C ALA A 113 -16.29 6.61 -9.11
N GLN A 114 -15.63 7.21 -10.10
CA GLN A 114 -16.26 7.60 -11.37
C GLN A 114 -16.65 6.41 -12.24
N ASN A 115 -15.96 5.27 -12.09
CA ASN A 115 -16.12 4.11 -12.97
C ASN A 115 -16.30 2.81 -12.18
N VAL A 116 -16.86 2.87 -10.96
CA VAL A 116 -16.95 1.72 -10.05
C VAL A 116 -17.61 0.53 -10.73
N ASP A 117 -18.71 0.74 -11.46
CA ASP A 117 -19.44 -0.36 -12.11
C ASP A 117 -18.57 -1.07 -13.15
N LYS A 118 -17.79 -0.31 -13.91
CA LYS A 118 -16.83 -0.86 -14.88
C LYS A 118 -15.70 -1.62 -14.19
N TRP A 119 -15.19 -1.12 -13.08
CA TRP A 119 -14.16 -1.80 -12.29
C TRP A 119 -14.68 -3.09 -11.67
N LYS A 120 -15.92 -3.10 -11.18
CA LYS A 120 -16.57 -4.31 -10.64
C LYS A 120 -16.64 -5.41 -11.68
N GLU A 121 -17.02 -5.08 -12.90
CA GLU A 121 -17.06 -6.05 -14.00
C GLU A 121 -15.66 -6.55 -14.37
N SER A 122 -14.67 -5.66 -14.50
CA SER A 122 -13.32 -6.03 -14.92
C SER A 122 -12.51 -6.79 -13.86
N THR A 123 -12.85 -6.64 -12.58
CA THR A 123 -12.15 -7.26 -11.45
C THR A 123 -12.92 -8.41 -10.83
N ARG A 124 -14.07 -8.81 -11.41
CA ARG A 124 -14.97 -9.83 -10.84
C ARG A 124 -14.26 -11.15 -10.49
N ASP A 125 -13.34 -11.58 -11.35
CA ASP A 125 -12.62 -12.85 -11.16
C ASP A 125 -11.39 -12.72 -10.24
N CYS A 126 -10.99 -11.49 -9.91
CA CYS A 126 -9.74 -11.17 -9.22
C CYS A 126 -9.96 -10.64 -7.79
N VAL A 127 -11.14 -10.07 -7.51
CA VAL A 127 -11.44 -9.38 -6.25
C VAL A 127 -12.83 -9.79 -5.78
N CYS A 128 -12.92 -10.32 -4.56
CA CYS A 128 -14.19 -10.57 -3.90
C CYS A 128 -14.75 -9.25 -3.34
N TRP A 129 -15.91 -8.81 -3.81
CA TRP A 129 -16.57 -7.63 -3.28
C TRP A 129 -17.35 -8.00 -2.02
N ALA A 130 -17.37 -7.12 -1.02
CA ALA A 130 -18.08 -7.37 0.25
C ALA A 130 -19.57 -7.70 0.05
N GLN A 131 -20.18 -7.12 -0.99
CA GLN A 131 -21.59 -7.33 -1.36
C GLN A 131 -21.88 -8.71 -1.96
N ASP A 132 -20.84 -9.44 -2.37
CA ASP A 132 -20.96 -10.79 -2.89
C ASP A 132 -20.81 -11.85 -1.78
N LEU A 133 -20.21 -11.48 -0.63
CA LEU A 133 -20.13 -12.37 0.54
C LEU A 133 -21.50 -12.65 1.18
N ASP A 134 -22.43 -11.70 1.10
CA ASP A 134 -23.77 -11.85 1.67
C ASP A 134 -24.72 -12.70 0.81
N LYS A 135 -24.30 -13.12 -0.40
CA LYS A 135 -25.15 -13.86 -1.35
C LYS A 135 -24.98 -15.38 -1.29
N ASP A 136 -23.89 -15.87 -0.71
CA ASP A 136 -23.56 -17.30 -0.67
C ASP A 136 -24.16 -18.03 0.56
N ASP A 137 -24.88 -17.32 1.44
CA ASP A 137 -25.49 -17.83 2.67
C ASP A 137 -27.01 -18.15 2.56
N ASN A 138 -27.57 -18.29 1.35
CA ASN A 138 -28.96 -18.74 1.08
C ASN A 138 -29.01 -19.88 0.06
#